data_AF-A0A2E9Z8Z6-F1
#
_entry.id   AF-A0A2E9Z8Z6-F1
#
_cell.length_a   1.000
_cell.length_b   1.000
_cell.length_c   1.000
_cell.angle_alpha   90.00
_cell.angle_beta   90.00
_cell.angle_gamma   90.00
#
_symmetry.space_group_name_H-M   'P 1'
#
loop_
_entity.id
_entity.type
_entity.pdbx_description
1 polymer ?
#
loop_
_entity_poly.entity_id
_entity_poly.type
_entity_poly.pdbx_seq_one_letter_code
_entity_poly.pdbx_strand_id
1 'polypeptide(L)'
;MTDENTLTQVERAQNAWANGLIAIGEAYLKGQDYQTSARTVIHSLYNYDHEDGIVLFKPTKASINPFRDTFEGALSYFVGNNPAYEEDQGFALAPWTNIVFINHQIYTHHEMIIAMGQYTFTDTKDQKTLVDYTFGYKQSSSEELRIVLHHSSLPFSTQ
;
A
#
# COMPACT_ATOMS: atom_id res chain seq x y z
N MET A 1 2.03 25.61 3.90
CA MET A 1 2.09 24.89 5.19
C MET A 1 0.99 23.85 5.15
N THR A 2 1.33 22.58 5.26
CA THR A 2 0.33 21.51 5.40
C THR A 2 -0.38 21.71 6.73
N ASP A 3 -1.71 21.65 6.75
CA ASP A 3 -2.49 21.70 7.99
C ASP A 3 -2.10 20.51 8.89
N GLU A 4 -1.91 20.75 10.18
CA GLU A 4 -1.55 19.73 11.18
C GLU A 4 -2.58 18.58 11.19
N ASN A 5 -3.84 18.91 10.90
CA ASN A 5 -4.90 17.92 10.74
C ASN A 5 -4.66 17.00 9.54
N THR A 6 -4.26 17.54 8.38
CA THR A 6 -3.98 16.74 7.18
C THR A 6 -2.79 15.80 7.38
N LEU A 7 -1.71 16.28 7.99
CA LEU A 7 -0.55 15.43 8.29
C LEU A 7 -0.98 14.24 9.15
N THR A 8 -1.74 14.50 10.22
CA THR A 8 -2.24 13.47 11.13
C THR A 8 -3.13 12.43 10.41
N GLN A 9 -3.99 12.87 9.48
CA GLN A 9 -4.83 11.96 8.69
C GLN A 9 -3.99 11.08 7.75
N VAL A 10 -3.00 11.65 7.07
CA VAL A 10 -2.09 10.91 6.19
C VAL A 10 -1.28 9.88 6.98
N GLU A 11 -0.71 10.27 8.11
CA GLU A 11 0.05 9.35 8.96
C GLU A 11 -0.83 8.22 9.51
N ARG A 12 -2.09 8.51 9.86
CA ARG A 12 -3.05 7.47 10.26
C ARG A 12 -3.32 6.48 9.12
N ALA A 13 -3.54 6.96 7.91
CA ALA A 13 -3.76 6.11 6.73
C ALA A 13 -2.53 5.25 6.41
N GLN A 14 -1.34 5.84 6.45
CA GLN A 14 -0.05 5.15 6.26
C GLN A 14 0.18 4.07 7.32
N ASN A 15 -0.08 4.37 8.60
CA ASN A 15 0.02 3.41 9.68
C ASN A 15 -1.00 2.27 9.55
N ALA A 16 -2.24 2.57 9.15
CA ALA A 16 -3.25 1.54 8.87
C ALA A 16 -2.81 0.61 7.74
N TRP A 17 -2.22 1.16 6.67
CA TRP A 17 -1.66 0.38 5.57
C TRP A 17 -0.50 -0.50 6.01
N ALA A 18 0.48 0.06 6.74
CA ALA A 18 1.62 -0.68 7.29
C ALA A 18 1.18 -1.84 8.18
N ASN A 19 0.32 -1.55 9.16
CA ASN A 19 -0.19 -2.55 10.10
C ASN A 19 -1.01 -3.63 9.39
N GLY A 20 -1.82 -3.24 8.40
CA GLY A 20 -2.56 -4.19 7.57
C GLY A 20 -1.65 -5.16 6.82
N LEU A 21 -0.58 -4.65 6.19
CA LEU A 21 0.38 -5.49 5.47
C LEU A 21 1.12 -6.46 6.41
N ILE A 22 1.56 -5.98 7.58
CA ILE A 22 2.19 -6.80 8.61
C ILE A 22 1.22 -7.90 9.10
N ALA A 23 -0.03 -7.55 9.39
CA ALA A 23 -1.05 -8.50 9.86
C ALA A 23 -1.34 -9.62 8.85
N ILE A 24 -1.34 -9.32 7.54
CA ILE A 24 -1.47 -10.34 6.48
C ILE A 24 -0.30 -11.33 6.56
N GLY A 25 0.93 -10.82 6.67
CA GLY A 25 2.13 -11.65 6.78
C GLY A 25 2.13 -12.50 8.06
N GLU A 26 1.69 -11.94 9.19
CA GLU A 26 1.53 -12.69 10.44
C GLU A 26 0.48 -13.81 10.32
N ALA A 27 -0.67 -13.52 9.72
CA ALA A 27 -1.71 -14.52 9.50
C ALA A 27 -1.18 -15.67 8.64
N TYR A 28 -0.41 -15.36 7.59
CA TYR A 28 0.26 -16.35 6.75
C TYR A 28 1.23 -17.23 7.55
N LEU A 29 2.10 -16.63 8.37
CA LEU A 29 3.04 -17.37 9.23
C LEU A 29 2.33 -18.28 10.24
N LYS A 30 1.16 -17.88 10.73
CA LYS A 30 0.34 -18.65 11.67
C LYS A 30 -0.56 -19.70 11.00
N GLY A 31 -0.52 -19.82 9.66
CA GLY A 31 -1.41 -20.71 8.91
C GLY A 31 -2.89 -20.32 8.98
N GLN A 32 -3.18 -19.03 9.23
CA GLN A 32 -4.53 -18.47 9.28
C GLN A 32 -5.00 -17.99 7.91
N ASP A 33 -6.25 -17.53 7.81
CA ASP A 33 -6.82 -17.00 6.58
C ASP A 33 -6.29 -15.59 6.24
N TYR A 34 -5.08 -15.57 5.67
CA TYR A 34 -4.41 -14.36 5.20
C TYR A 34 -5.08 -13.75 3.97
N GLN A 35 -5.82 -14.53 3.18
CA GLN A 35 -6.52 -14.03 1.98
C GLN A 35 -7.69 -13.13 2.39
N THR A 36 -8.50 -13.56 3.36
CA THR A 36 -9.57 -12.72 3.93
C THR A 36 -9.01 -11.47 4.60
N SER A 37 -7.87 -11.60 5.28
CA SER A 37 -7.17 -10.46 5.88
C SER A 37 -6.74 -9.45 4.81
N ALA A 38 -6.15 -9.92 3.71
CA ALA A 38 -5.75 -9.07 2.59
C ALA A 38 -6.93 -8.40 1.89
N ARG A 39 -8.02 -9.15 1.65
CA ARG A 39 -9.26 -8.58 1.11
C ARG A 39 -9.80 -7.45 2.00
N THR A 40 -9.79 -7.64 3.31
CA THR A 40 -10.26 -6.65 4.29
C THR A 40 -9.40 -5.38 4.27
N VAL A 41 -8.07 -5.52 4.23
CA VAL A 41 -7.13 -4.40 4.15
C VAL A 41 -7.33 -3.61 2.86
N ILE A 42 -7.39 -4.30 1.72
CA ILE A 42 -7.55 -3.65 0.41
C ILE A 42 -8.91 -2.95 0.35
N HIS A 43 -9.99 -3.63 0.73
CA HIS A 43 -11.34 -3.06 0.72
C HIS A 43 -11.46 -1.84 1.64
N SER A 44 -10.82 -1.86 2.81
CA SER A 44 -10.91 -0.75 3.77
C SER A 44 -10.08 0.47 3.37
N LEU A 45 -8.96 0.27 2.67
CA LEU A 45 -7.99 1.35 2.44
C LEU A 45 -7.98 1.87 1.00
N TYR A 46 -8.34 1.04 0.01
CA TYR A 46 -8.31 1.42 -1.40
C TYR A 46 -9.71 1.72 -1.92
N ASN A 47 -9.75 2.54 -2.96
CA ASN A 47 -11.01 3.03 -3.54
C ASN A 47 -11.67 2.07 -4.56
N TYR A 48 -11.16 0.84 -4.75
CA TYR A 48 -11.66 -0.08 -5.80
C TYR A 48 -13.16 -0.36 -5.77
N ASP A 49 -13.74 -0.56 -4.58
CA ASP A 49 -15.16 -0.89 -4.40
C ASP A 49 -15.96 0.28 -3.80
N HIS A 50 -15.43 1.50 -3.88
CA HIS A 50 -16.04 2.72 -3.33
C HIS A 50 -16.27 3.74 -4.45
N GLU A 51 -16.92 4.86 -4.12
CA GLU A 51 -17.14 6.05 -4.96
C GLU A 51 -16.99 5.85 -6.49
N ASP A 52 -15.89 6.33 -7.07
CA ASP A 52 -15.61 6.24 -8.52
C ASP A 52 -14.86 4.97 -8.93
N GLY A 53 -14.47 4.12 -7.97
CA GLY A 53 -13.80 2.83 -8.21
C GLY A 53 -12.36 2.93 -8.72
N ILE A 54 -11.79 4.14 -8.84
CA ILE A 54 -10.50 4.33 -9.50
C ILE A 54 -9.36 4.22 -8.50
N VAL A 55 -8.36 3.40 -8.86
CA VAL A 55 -7.07 3.32 -8.17
C VAL A 55 -5.94 3.21 -9.20
N LEU A 56 -4.97 4.11 -9.09
CA LEU A 56 -3.72 4.10 -9.85
C LEU A 56 -2.64 3.37 -9.06
N PHE A 57 -2.58 2.03 -9.14
CA PHE A 57 -1.59 1.25 -8.38
C PHE A 57 -0.48 0.70 -9.29
N LYS A 58 0.75 1.16 -9.06
CA LYS A 58 2.00 0.59 -9.62
C LYS A 58 2.92 0.10 -8.49
N PRO A 59 2.94 -1.20 -8.18
CA PRO A 59 3.81 -1.76 -7.13
C PRO A 59 5.31 -1.76 -7.48
N THR A 60 6.13 -2.13 -6.49
CA THR A 60 7.60 -2.17 -6.59
C THR A 60 8.13 -3.34 -7.40
N LYS A 61 7.51 -4.53 -7.30
CA LYS A 61 8.05 -5.81 -7.81
C LYS A 61 7.14 -6.49 -8.84
N ALA A 62 6.70 -5.75 -9.85
CA ALA A 62 5.93 -6.31 -10.97
C ALA A 62 6.46 -5.74 -12.30
N SER A 63 6.75 -6.60 -13.27
CA SER A 63 7.38 -6.21 -14.54
C SER A 63 6.58 -6.65 -15.76
N ILE A 64 5.85 -7.76 -15.69
CA ILE A 64 5.02 -8.26 -16.79
C ILE A 64 3.72 -7.47 -16.85
N ASN A 65 3.01 -7.41 -15.73
CA ASN A 65 1.88 -6.54 -15.52
C ASN A 65 2.36 -5.50 -14.49
N PRO A 66 2.64 -4.24 -14.85
CA PRO A 66 3.14 -3.27 -13.87
C PRO A 66 2.05 -2.49 -13.15
N PHE A 67 0.80 -2.55 -13.64
CA PHE A 67 -0.33 -1.79 -13.09
C PHE A 67 -1.39 -2.73 -12.49
N ARG A 68 -2.04 -2.29 -11.42
CA ARG A 68 -3.14 -2.99 -10.73
C ARG A 68 -4.33 -2.02 -10.67
N ASP A 69 -5.13 -2.02 -11.71
CA ASP A 69 -6.31 -1.17 -11.87
C ASP A 69 -7.58 -1.80 -11.27
N THR A 70 -7.52 -3.08 -10.89
CA THR A 70 -8.63 -3.82 -10.30
C THR A 70 -8.31 -4.32 -8.89
N PHE A 71 -9.36 -4.53 -8.09
CA PHE A 71 -9.26 -5.14 -6.76
C PHE A 71 -8.52 -6.48 -6.82
N GLU A 72 -8.88 -7.36 -7.77
CA GLU A 72 -8.30 -8.69 -7.90
C GLU A 72 -6.82 -8.65 -8.32
N GLY A 73 -6.42 -7.65 -9.11
CA GLY A 73 -5.02 -7.40 -9.38
C GLY A 73 -4.26 -6.98 -8.11
N ALA A 74 -4.80 -6.03 -7.35
CA ALA A 74 -4.17 -5.61 -6.09
C ALA A 74 -4.07 -6.76 -5.09
N LEU A 75 -5.13 -7.57 -4.97
CA LEU A 75 -5.13 -8.76 -4.13
C LEU A 75 -4.07 -9.76 -4.56
N SER A 76 -3.98 -10.03 -5.86
CA SER A 76 -2.91 -10.85 -6.43
C SER A 76 -1.53 -10.33 -6.05
N TYR A 77 -1.28 -9.02 -6.18
CA TYR A 77 0.02 -8.49 -5.80
C TYR A 77 0.33 -8.70 -4.31
N PHE A 78 -0.67 -8.55 -3.44
CA PHE A 78 -0.50 -8.69 -1.99
C PHE A 78 -0.28 -10.14 -1.57
N VAL A 79 -1.05 -11.09 -2.11
CA VAL A 79 -1.10 -12.48 -1.61
C VAL A 79 -0.96 -13.58 -2.67
N GLY A 80 -0.71 -13.23 -3.92
CA GLY A 80 -0.48 -14.13 -5.04
C GLY A 80 -1.71 -14.98 -5.42
N ASN A 81 -1.43 -16.17 -5.95
CA ASN A 81 -2.43 -17.21 -6.26
C ASN A 81 -3.51 -16.79 -7.27
N ASN A 82 -3.16 -15.95 -8.24
CA ASN A 82 -4.04 -15.56 -9.33
C ASN A 82 -3.40 -15.91 -10.69
N PRO A 83 -3.98 -16.83 -11.48
CA PRO A 83 -3.44 -17.21 -12.80
C PRO A 83 -3.34 -16.06 -13.81
N ALA A 84 -4.08 -14.97 -13.63
CA ALA A 84 -3.95 -13.79 -14.50
C ALA A 84 -2.68 -12.98 -14.23
N TYR A 85 -2.01 -13.22 -13.10
CA TYR A 85 -0.83 -12.50 -12.62
C TYR A 85 0.22 -13.48 -12.09
N GLU A 86 0.69 -14.40 -12.94
CA GLU A 86 1.60 -15.49 -12.54
C GLU A 86 2.92 -15.02 -11.90
N GLU A 87 3.36 -13.78 -12.15
CA GLU A 87 4.55 -13.19 -11.52
C GLU A 87 4.35 -12.88 -10.02
N ASP A 88 3.11 -12.70 -9.57
CA ASP A 88 2.79 -12.28 -8.22
C ASP A 88 2.94 -13.46 -7.24
N GLN A 89 4.02 -13.44 -6.45
CA GLN A 89 4.27 -14.41 -5.38
C GLN A 89 3.67 -13.97 -4.03
N GLY A 90 2.94 -12.86 -3.99
CA GLY A 90 2.38 -12.26 -2.80
C GLY A 90 3.40 -11.44 -2.00
N PHE A 91 3.35 -10.11 -2.15
CA PHE A 91 4.26 -9.19 -1.46
C PHE A 91 4.17 -9.26 0.07
N ALA A 92 2.99 -9.53 0.63
CA ALA A 92 2.78 -9.70 2.07
C ALA A 92 3.23 -11.09 2.58
N LEU A 93 3.42 -12.06 1.67
CA LEU A 93 3.84 -13.42 2.01
C LEU A 93 5.36 -13.55 2.20
N ALA A 94 6.11 -12.49 1.91
CA ALA A 94 7.44 -12.23 2.46
C ALA A 94 7.26 -11.33 3.71
N PRO A 95 7.06 -11.91 4.91
CA PRO A 95 6.44 -11.17 6.01
C PRO A 95 7.36 -10.08 6.55
N TRP A 96 6.76 -8.93 6.84
CA TRP A 96 7.42 -7.75 7.40
C TRP A 96 7.11 -7.65 8.90
N THR A 97 8.10 -7.26 9.70
CA THR A 97 7.95 -7.05 11.15
C THR A 97 7.71 -5.59 11.49
N ASN A 98 8.15 -4.68 10.62
CA ASN A 98 7.97 -3.24 10.80
C ASN A 98 7.99 -2.52 9.45
N ILE A 99 7.17 -1.47 9.32
CA ILE A 99 7.12 -0.60 8.15
C ILE A 99 7.00 0.83 8.65
N VAL A 100 8.00 1.66 8.35
CA VAL A 100 8.07 3.04 8.84
C VAL A 100 8.05 4.01 7.67
N PHE A 101 7.06 4.89 7.64
CA PHE A 101 6.95 5.97 6.66
C PHE A 101 7.72 7.20 7.10
N ILE A 102 8.36 7.87 6.14
CA ILE A 102 8.97 9.18 6.26
C ILE A 102 8.41 10.04 5.12
N ASN A 103 7.52 10.97 5.47
CA ASN A 103 6.95 11.92 4.52
C ASN A 103 8.02 12.94 4.11
N HIS A 104 8.31 13.04 2.80
CA HIS A 104 9.15 14.12 2.26
C HIS A 104 8.32 15.40 2.09
N GLN A 105 7.14 15.27 1.47
CA GLN A 105 6.19 16.37 1.32
C GLN A 105 4.76 15.85 1.16
N ILE A 106 3.81 16.68 1.60
CA ILE A 106 2.37 16.46 1.38
C ILE A 106 1.81 17.67 0.63
N TYR A 107 1.08 17.41 -0.45
CA TYR A 107 0.35 18.39 -1.23
C TYR A 107 -1.15 18.15 -1.10
N THR A 108 -1.93 19.22 -0.90
CA THR A 108 -3.38 19.16 -0.78
C THR A 108 -4.05 20.06 -1.82
N HIS A 109 -5.12 19.55 -2.44
CA HIS A 109 -5.95 20.31 -3.36
C HIS A 109 -7.39 19.81 -3.30
N HIS A 110 -8.28 20.61 -2.72
CA HIS A 110 -9.64 20.18 -2.40
C HIS A 110 -9.65 18.87 -1.60
N GLU A 111 -10.37 17.85 -2.06
CA GLU A 111 -10.50 16.53 -1.43
C GLU A 111 -9.31 15.59 -1.73
N MET A 112 -8.34 16.05 -2.53
CA MET A 112 -7.17 15.27 -2.93
C MET A 112 -5.97 15.59 -2.06
N ILE A 113 -5.31 14.54 -1.57
CA ILE A 113 -4.09 14.63 -0.77
C ILE A 113 -3.03 13.75 -1.43
N ILE A 114 -1.86 14.28 -1.75
CA ILE A 114 -0.74 13.54 -2.31
C ILE A 114 0.41 13.59 -1.31
N ALA A 115 0.88 12.42 -0.89
CA ALA A 115 2.05 12.26 -0.04
C ALA A 115 3.16 11.56 -0.82
N MET A 116 4.36 12.12 -0.76
CA MET A 116 5.56 11.53 -1.35
C MET A 116 6.63 11.40 -0.27
N GLY A 117 7.41 10.34 -0.33
CA GLY A 117 8.47 10.09 0.63
C GLY A 117 9.06 8.71 0.49
N GLN A 118 9.59 8.21 1.59
CA GLN A 118 10.20 6.90 1.65
C GLN A 118 9.61 6.10 2.80
N TYR A 119 9.58 4.78 2.64
CA TYR A 119 9.28 3.86 3.72
C TYR A 119 10.29 2.73 3.79
N THR A 120 10.60 2.33 5.02
CA THR A 120 11.54 1.24 5.29
C THR A 120 10.77 0.03 5.76
N PHE A 121 10.94 -1.08 5.05
CA PHE A 121 10.41 -2.39 5.41
C PHE A 121 11.48 -3.18 6.14
N THR A 122 11.16 -3.71 7.32
CA THR A 122 12.03 -4.64 8.06
C THR A 122 11.46 -6.04 7.96
N ASP A 123 12.26 -7.02 7.53
CA ASP A 123 11.83 -8.42 7.44
C ASP A 123 12.01 -9.19 8.76
N THR A 124 11.68 -10.48 8.76
CA THR A 124 11.84 -11.38 9.93
C THR A 124 13.29 -11.70 10.29
N LYS A 125 14.26 -11.23 9.51
CA LYS A 125 15.71 -11.37 9.74
C LYS A 125 16.36 -10.01 10.05
N ASP A 126 15.55 -9.00 10.41
CA ASP A 126 15.96 -7.62 10.66
C ASP A 126 16.63 -6.91 9.46
N GLN A 127 16.46 -7.43 8.24
CA GLN A 127 16.96 -6.78 7.03
C GLN A 127 16.02 -5.66 6.61
N LYS A 128 16.61 -4.51 6.25
CA LYS A 128 15.88 -3.30 5.87
C LYS A 128 15.88 -3.08 4.37
N THR A 129 14.70 -2.87 3.79
CA THR A 129 14.52 -2.45 2.40
C THR A 129 13.92 -1.04 2.38
N LEU A 130 14.64 -0.09 1.80
CA LEU A 130 14.15 1.27 1.55
C LEU A 130 13.40 1.30 0.21
N VAL A 131 12.24 1.95 0.18
CA VAL A 131 11.42 2.08 -1.02
C VAL A 131 10.89 3.51 -1.09
N ASP A 132 10.89 4.10 -2.28
CA ASP A 132 10.27 5.39 -2.54
C ASP A 132 8.78 5.18 -2.83
N TYR A 133 7.93 6.09 -2.34
CA TYR A 133 6.50 6.03 -2.60
C TYR A 133 5.92 7.35 -3.09
N THR A 134 4.80 7.23 -3.79
CA THR A 134 3.79 8.28 -3.93
C THR A 134 2.43 7.67 -3.58
N PHE A 135 1.77 8.20 -2.56
CA PHE A 135 0.38 7.89 -2.24
C PHE A 135 -0.48 9.10 -2.59
N GLY A 136 -1.60 8.84 -3.27
CA GLY A 136 -2.68 9.80 -3.40
C GLY A 136 -3.92 9.26 -2.69
N TYR A 137 -4.54 10.14 -1.93
CA TYR A 137 -5.75 9.88 -1.18
C TYR A 137 -6.86 10.81 -1.69
N LYS A 138 -8.07 10.28 -1.71
CA LYS A 138 -9.30 11.05 -1.81
C LYS A 138 -9.99 10.97 -0.45
N GLN A 139 -10.34 12.13 0.10
CA GLN A 139 -11.17 12.18 1.30
C GLN A 139 -12.60 11.86 0.90
N SER A 140 -13.16 10.79 1.46
CA SER A 140 -14.54 10.43 1.21
C SER A 140 -15.50 11.43 1.87
N SER A 141 -16.78 11.35 1.49
CA SER A 141 -17.85 12.10 2.17
C SER A 141 -17.99 11.78 3.67
N SER A 142 -17.38 10.69 4.15
CA SER A 142 -17.33 10.29 5.56
C SER A 142 -16.02 10.70 6.27
N GLU A 143 -15.23 11.59 5.65
CA GLU A 143 -13.91 12.05 6.12
C GLU A 143 -12.83 10.97 6.22
N GLU A 144 -13.06 9.78 5.65
CA GLU A 144 -12.06 8.72 5.60
C GLU A 144 -11.18 8.87 4.36
N LEU A 145 -9.86 8.71 4.52
CA LEU A 145 -8.96 8.71 3.38
C LEU A 145 -8.97 7.35 2.69
N ARG A 146 -9.25 7.36 1.38
CA ARG A 146 -9.12 6.18 0.51
C ARG A 146 -7.99 6.38 -0.48
N ILE A 147 -7.20 5.35 -0.69
CA ILE A 147 -6.08 5.35 -1.63
C ILE A 147 -6.63 5.28 -3.06
N VAL A 148 -6.31 6.31 -3.84
CA VAL A 148 -6.61 6.43 -5.27
C VAL A 148 -5.35 6.42 -6.13
N LEU A 149 -4.17 6.57 -5.52
CA LEU A 149 -2.86 6.40 -6.15
C LEU A 149 -1.91 5.72 -5.18
N HIS A 150 -1.23 4.68 -5.64
CA HIS A 150 -0.14 4.04 -4.92
C HIS A 150 0.96 3.71 -5.93
N HIS A 151 2.07 4.43 -5.85
CA HIS A 151 3.24 4.14 -6.66
C HIS A 151 4.38 3.79 -5.72
N SER A 152 5.06 2.68 -5.99
CA SER A 152 6.24 2.25 -5.24
C SER A 152 7.38 1.88 -6.18
N SER A 153 8.59 2.23 -5.78
CA SER A 153 9.82 1.90 -6.52
C SER A 153 11.00 1.73 -5.58
N LEU A 154 11.90 0.80 -5.90
CA LEU A 154 13.20 0.78 -5.26
C LEU A 154 13.96 2.05 -5.65
N PRO A 155 14.71 2.68 -4.73
CA PRO A 155 15.57 3.79 -5.07
C PRO A 155 16.51 3.40 -6.20
N PHE A 156 16.79 4.35 -7.09
CA PHE A 156 17.73 4.13 -8.17
C PHE A 156 19.10 3.74 -7.61
N SER A 157 19.63 2.62 -8.07
CA SER A 157 20.98 2.17 -7.74
C SER A 157 21.78 2.12 -9.03
N THR A 158 22.86 2.90 -9.10
CA THR A 158 23.91 2.71 -10.11
C THR A 158 24.67 1.45 -9.70
N GLN A 159 24.39 0.32 -10.33
CA GLN A 159 25.37 -0.77 -10.33
C GLN A 159 26.68 -0.29 -10.96
#